data_AF-A0A383VQP7-F1
#
_entry.id   AF-A0A383VQP7-F1
#
_cell.length_a   1.000
_cell.length_b   1.000
_cell.length_c   1.000
_cell.angle_alpha   90.00
_cell.angle_beta   90.00
_cell.angle_gamma   90.00
#
_symmetry.space_group_name_H-M   'P 1'
#
loop_
_entity.id
_entity.type
_entity.pdbx_description
1 polymer ?
#
loop_
_entity_poly.entity_id
_entity_poly.type
_entity_poly.pdbx_seq_one_letter_code
_entity_poly.pdbx_strand_id
1 'polypeptide(L)'
;TKRAYQIAVKESNASSHPSNIPIAKAALQQLLALVQARRDGDASAELGSEDGFALTEADVLKTMVKVHQQELDDSMQRKAAAAEAAEAAGSTLLPDQQQQQAELQQLQASVEACISGLSEVLNTALQRLRRLGLEGFAGTGEEGSVLQLVEWLSTSSYNAGVVASLMDDYQGSAVLMHTSAQLMALLPSQGPKQLKLQKTAYALAAAAGLQVHEAMPQHAGSLKLASKMLASSAAVTAKLGQAAISDMGAEAYDLQLHFRIALYQNNASEMVAVAGRMAEHPGVGHEYMFKLYEWSCKPPNTHPEVAVAALEGCLRKLMAVPQPNYGRVALVLRLLIQRASSDAAKLRLYREACGILSTLQPGAYPAQEAAWLVGDAWRCGSMHARFGRHSQAAAFMEVALELLPICPMHQQQKLLLMQRLEQERAAAGGVTAAVRPGITGCA
;
A
#
# COMPACT_ATOMS: atom_id res chain seq x y z
N THR A 1 -12.66 -46.87 -0.96
CA THR A 1 -12.65 -45.42 -0.60
C THR A 1 -12.41 -45.18 0.88
N LYS A 2 -13.31 -45.61 1.81
CA LYS A 2 -13.13 -45.46 3.27
C LYS A 2 -11.76 -45.94 3.79
N ARG A 3 -11.32 -47.14 3.41
CA ARG A 3 -10.00 -47.68 3.79
C ARG A 3 -8.83 -46.87 3.23
N ALA A 4 -8.94 -46.37 1.99
CA ALA A 4 -7.92 -45.53 1.36
C ALA A 4 -7.84 -44.14 2.04
N TYR A 5 -8.98 -43.56 2.40
CA TYR A 5 -9.04 -42.34 3.21
C TYR A 5 -8.45 -42.55 4.60
N GLN A 6 -8.79 -43.65 5.28
CA GLN A 6 -8.21 -43.98 6.59
C GLN A 6 -6.70 -44.19 6.52
N ILE A 7 -6.18 -44.80 5.45
CA ILE A 7 -4.73 -44.92 5.22
C ILE A 7 -4.12 -43.53 5.00
N ALA A 8 -4.69 -42.71 4.12
CA ALA A 8 -4.19 -41.36 3.85
C ALA A 8 -4.21 -40.47 5.10
N VAL A 9 -5.28 -40.53 5.90
CA VAL A 9 -5.39 -39.82 7.18
C VAL A 9 -4.37 -40.35 8.18
N LYS A 10 -4.24 -41.68 8.30
CA LYS A 10 -3.26 -42.29 9.21
C LYS A 10 -1.83 -41.93 8.82
N GLU A 11 -1.50 -41.94 7.54
CA GLU A 11 -0.20 -41.53 7.01
C GLU A 11 0.03 -40.02 7.20
N SER A 12 -1.00 -39.20 7.05
CA SER A 12 -0.92 -37.76 7.33
C SER A 12 -0.74 -37.44 8.82
N ASN A 13 -1.35 -38.24 9.71
CA ASN A 13 -1.25 -38.04 11.16
C ASN A 13 0.01 -38.70 11.74
N ALA A 14 0.58 -39.70 11.06
CA ALA A 14 1.86 -40.34 11.40
C ALA A 14 3.06 -39.54 10.87
N SER A 15 2.91 -38.24 10.66
CA SER A 15 3.81 -37.31 9.94
C SER A 15 5.19 -37.07 10.54
N SER A 16 5.71 -37.96 11.40
CA SER A 16 7.12 -37.87 11.81
C SER A 16 8.10 -38.16 10.65
N HIS A 17 7.63 -38.67 9.51
CA HIS A 17 8.46 -38.95 8.33
C HIS A 17 8.04 -38.12 7.09
N PRO A 18 8.89 -37.18 6.63
CA PRO A 18 8.64 -36.32 5.48
C PRO A 18 8.36 -37.05 4.16
N SER A 19 8.83 -38.31 4.02
CA SER A 19 8.67 -39.12 2.80
C SER A 19 7.23 -39.51 2.48
N ASN A 20 6.31 -39.46 3.46
CA ASN A 20 4.94 -39.94 3.29
C ASN A 20 3.97 -38.86 2.77
N ILE A 21 4.35 -37.58 2.83
CA ILE A 21 3.49 -36.44 2.44
C ILE A 21 3.11 -36.50 0.94
N PRO A 22 4.03 -36.74 -0.01
CA PRO A 22 3.66 -36.81 -1.43
C PRO A 22 2.69 -37.96 -1.74
N ILE A 23 2.85 -39.10 -1.08
CA ILE A 23 1.99 -40.27 -1.24
C ILE A 23 0.57 -39.94 -0.72
N ALA A 24 0.48 -39.34 0.46
CA ALA A 24 -0.80 -38.90 1.03
C ALA A 24 -1.52 -37.89 0.12
N LYS A 25 -0.80 -36.91 -0.44
CA LYS A 25 -1.38 -35.94 -1.40
C LYS A 25 -1.91 -36.61 -2.65
N ALA A 26 -1.14 -37.49 -3.27
CA ALA A 26 -1.56 -38.21 -4.48
C ALA A 26 -2.82 -39.07 -4.22
N ALA A 27 -2.85 -39.76 -3.08
CA ALA A 27 -4.01 -40.54 -2.66
C ALA A 27 -5.25 -39.65 -2.42
N LEU A 28 -5.08 -38.51 -1.74
CA LEU A 28 -6.17 -37.56 -1.50
C LEU A 28 -6.68 -36.92 -2.80
N GLN A 29 -5.80 -36.61 -3.76
CA GLN A 29 -6.19 -36.07 -5.06
C GLN A 29 -7.04 -37.07 -5.86
N GLN A 30 -6.64 -38.35 -5.87
CA GLN A 30 -7.42 -39.42 -6.51
C GLN A 30 -8.77 -39.62 -5.80
N LEU A 31 -8.80 -39.58 -4.47
CA LEU A 31 -10.03 -39.65 -3.69
C LEU A 31 -10.95 -38.47 -4.00
N LEU A 32 -10.42 -37.25 -4.10
CA LEU A 32 -11.18 -36.06 -4.45
C LEU A 32 -11.82 -36.20 -5.84
N ALA A 33 -11.05 -36.62 -6.84
CA ALA A 33 -11.55 -36.84 -8.20
C ALA A 33 -12.68 -37.89 -8.24
N LEU A 34 -12.55 -38.97 -7.47
CA LEU A 34 -13.59 -40.00 -7.37
C LEU A 34 -14.87 -39.48 -6.69
N VAL A 35 -14.74 -38.73 -5.60
CA VAL A 35 -15.88 -38.12 -4.90
C VAL A 35 -16.58 -37.11 -5.81
N GLN A 36 -15.83 -36.28 -6.53
CA GLN A 36 -16.36 -35.29 -7.46
C GLN A 36 -17.09 -35.94 -8.64
N ALA A 37 -16.49 -36.94 -9.28
CA ALA A 37 -17.09 -37.64 -10.42
C ALA A 37 -18.42 -38.29 -10.06
N ARG A 38 -18.51 -38.88 -8.86
CA ARG A 38 -19.76 -39.50 -8.38
C ARG A 38 -20.84 -38.46 -8.12
N ARG A 39 -20.48 -37.33 -7.50
CA ARG A 39 -21.43 -36.26 -7.14
C ARG A 39 -21.94 -35.48 -8.34
N ASP A 40 -21.10 -35.31 -9.35
CA ASP A 40 -21.47 -34.66 -10.61
C ASP A 40 -22.35 -35.58 -11.50
N GLY A 41 -22.29 -36.90 -11.30
CA GLY A 41 -23.08 -37.90 -12.04
C GLY A 41 -24.38 -38.33 -11.35
N ASP A 42 -24.49 -38.19 -10.03
CA ASP A 42 -25.67 -38.61 -9.26
C ASP A 42 -25.82 -37.71 -8.02
N ALA A 43 -26.85 -36.85 -8.01
CA ALA A 43 -27.01 -35.79 -7.00
C ALA A 43 -27.26 -36.30 -5.56
N SER A 44 -27.51 -37.61 -5.40
CA SER A 44 -27.96 -38.22 -4.13
C SER A 44 -26.96 -39.20 -3.51
N ALA A 45 -25.80 -39.43 -4.13
CA ALA A 45 -24.94 -40.58 -3.80
C ALA A 45 -23.81 -40.23 -2.82
N GLU A 46 -24.09 -40.29 -1.50
CA GLU A 46 -23.03 -40.30 -0.48
C GLU A 46 -22.17 -41.59 -0.57
N LEU A 47 -20.85 -41.45 -0.38
CA LEU A 47 -19.90 -42.56 -0.40
C LEU A 47 -19.94 -43.35 0.92
N GLY A 48 -20.89 -44.28 1.01
CA GLY A 48 -20.91 -45.37 2.00
C GLY A 48 -21.99 -45.24 3.07
N SER A 49 -23.18 -45.76 2.79
CA SER A 49 -24.25 -45.90 3.80
C SER A 49 -24.20 -47.22 4.57
N GLU A 50 -23.31 -48.15 4.23
CA GLU A 50 -23.32 -49.49 4.84
C GLU A 50 -22.85 -49.52 6.31
N ASP A 51 -22.16 -48.46 6.79
CA ASP A 51 -21.65 -48.34 8.18
C ASP A 51 -21.95 -46.97 8.84
N GLY A 52 -22.79 -46.13 8.25
CA GLY A 52 -23.07 -44.77 8.78
C GLY A 52 -21.90 -43.77 8.72
N PHE A 53 -20.83 -44.05 7.95
CA PHE A 53 -19.71 -43.12 7.72
C PHE A 53 -19.75 -42.61 6.28
N ALA A 54 -20.43 -41.48 6.06
CA ALA A 54 -20.45 -40.79 4.78
C ALA A 54 -19.21 -39.90 4.64
N LEU A 55 -18.26 -40.30 3.81
CA LEU A 55 -17.11 -39.43 3.48
C LEU A 55 -17.56 -38.34 2.51
N THR A 56 -17.47 -37.08 2.94
CA THR A 56 -17.88 -35.94 2.11
C THR A 56 -16.72 -35.36 1.32
N GLU A 57 -17.03 -34.58 0.27
CA GLU A 57 -16.02 -33.82 -0.47
C GLU A 57 -15.29 -32.81 0.45
N ALA A 58 -16.03 -32.22 1.39
CA ALA A 58 -15.51 -31.35 2.43
C ALA A 58 -14.46 -32.03 3.30
N ASP A 59 -14.65 -33.29 3.69
CA ASP A 59 -13.69 -34.03 4.52
C ASP A 59 -12.36 -34.26 3.80
N VAL A 60 -12.42 -34.61 2.52
CA VAL A 60 -11.23 -34.81 1.69
C VAL A 60 -10.46 -33.50 1.53
N LEU A 61 -11.13 -32.42 1.15
CA LEU A 61 -10.51 -31.10 0.98
C LEU A 61 -9.96 -30.55 2.29
N LYS A 62 -10.68 -30.70 3.40
CA LYS A 62 -10.20 -30.33 4.74
C LYS A 62 -8.92 -31.06 5.10
N THR A 63 -8.84 -32.36 4.80
CA THR A 63 -7.64 -33.17 5.04
C THR A 63 -6.48 -32.71 4.16
N MET A 64 -6.74 -32.42 2.87
CA MET A 64 -5.72 -31.87 1.97
C MET A 64 -5.17 -30.53 2.47
N VAL A 65 -6.03 -29.60 2.86
CA VAL A 65 -5.61 -28.30 3.42
C VAL A 65 -4.73 -28.51 4.66
N LYS A 66 -5.10 -29.41 5.58
CA LYS A 66 -4.28 -29.72 6.76
C LYS A 66 -2.91 -30.29 6.40
N VAL A 67 -2.85 -31.24 5.45
CA VAL A 67 -1.58 -31.83 4.99
C VAL A 67 -0.66 -30.76 4.42
N HIS A 68 -1.19 -29.92 3.54
CA HIS A 68 -0.41 -28.85 2.95
C HIS A 68 -0.01 -27.77 3.97
N GLN A 69 -0.85 -27.47 4.96
CA GLN A 69 -0.54 -26.50 6.01
C GLN A 69 0.56 -27.02 6.95
N GLN A 70 0.52 -28.30 7.32
CA GLN A 70 1.59 -28.92 8.10
C GLN A 70 2.93 -28.87 7.36
N GLU A 71 2.95 -29.20 6.07
CA GLU A 71 4.18 -29.16 5.28
C GLU A 71 4.71 -27.73 5.10
N LEU A 72 3.82 -26.75 4.98
CA LEU A 72 4.20 -25.34 4.96
C LEU A 72 4.87 -24.92 6.27
N ASP A 73 4.27 -25.27 7.42
CA ASP A 73 4.81 -24.97 8.75
C ASP A 73 6.18 -25.64 8.95
N ASP A 74 6.32 -26.92 8.58
CA ASP A 74 7.58 -27.68 8.64
C ASP A 74 8.66 -27.04 7.73
N SER A 75 8.29 -26.60 6.54
CA SER A 75 9.20 -25.99 5.57
C SER A 75 9.68 -24.61 6.04
N MET A 76 8.78 -23.81 6.63
CA MET A 76 9.11 -22.52 7.24
C MET A 76 10.04 -22.67 8.44
N GLN A 77 9.81 -23.66 9.31
CA GLN A 77 10.69 -23.95 10.44
C GLN A 77 12.09 -24.36 9.98
N ARG A 78 12.19 -25.22 8.95
CA ARG A 78 13.50 -25.59 8.36
C ARG A 78 14.21 -24.40 7.76
N LYS A 79 13.50 -23.53 7.03
CA LYS A 79 14.06 -22.30 6.46
C LYS A 79 14.58 -21.36 7.56
N ALA A 80 13.83 -21.18 8.64
CA ALA A 80 14.25 -20.35 9.77
C ALA A 80 15.52 -20.92 10.45
N ALA A 81 15.53 -22.22 10.73
CA ALA A 81 16.70 -22.89 11.33
C ALA A 81 17.95 -22.82 10.42
N ALA A 82 17.78 -22.98 9.11
CA ALA A 82 18.87 -22.85 8.14
C ALA A 82 19.40 -21.41 8.06
N ALA A 83 18.53 -20.39 8.14
CA ALA A 83 18.93 -19.00 8.17
C ALA A 83 19.72 -18.63 9.45
N GLU A 84 19.25 -19.09 10.61
CA GLU A 84 19.96 -18.91 11.89
C GLU A 84 21.33 -19.62 11.89
N ALA A 85 21.40 -20.83 11.33
CA ALA A 85 22.66 -21.56 11.19
C ALA A 85 23.64 -20.85 10.25
N ALA A 86 23.15 -20.27 9.14
CA ALA A 86 23.96 -19.49 8.22
C ALA A 86 24.51 -18.19 8.86
N GLU A 87 23.69 -17.51 9.66
CA GLU A 87 24.13 -16.31 10.40
C GLU A 87 25.18 -16.66 11.48
N ALA A 88 24.98 -17.76 12.21
CA ALA A 88 25.93 -18.24 13.21
C ALA A 88 27.27 -18.69 12.60
N ALA A 89 27.26 -19.16 11.36
CA ALA A 89 28.46 -19.60 10.63
C ALA A 89 29.28 -18.45 10.01
N GLY A 90 28.95 -17.19 10.30
CA GLY A 90 29.37 -15.94 9.64
C GLY A 90 30.87 -15.60 9.50
N SER A 91 31.79 -16.57 9.44
CA SER A 91 33.20 -16.33 9.14
C SER A 91 33.97 -17.52 8.51
N THR A 92 33.30 -18.58 8.04
CA THR A 92 33.97 -19.75 7.43
C THR A 92 33.94 -19.77 5.89
N LEU A 93 34.88 -20.54 5.32
CA LEU A 93 35.36 -20.56 3.93
C LEU A 93 34.28 -20.44 2.83
N LEU A 94 34.65 -19.79 1.71
CA LEU A 94 33.83 -19.57 0.50
C LEU A 94 33.01 -20.79 -0.03
N PRO A 95 33.49 -22.05 0.02
CA PRO A 95 32.71 -23.20 -0.48
C PRO A 95 31.46 -23.48 0.36
N ASP A 96 31.50 -23.26 1.68
CA ASP A 96 30.38 -23.54 2.58
C ASP A 96 29.25 -22.50 2.39
N GLN A 97 29.60 -21.27 2.02
CA GLN A 97 28.62 -20.22 1.72
C GLN A 97 27.76 -20.54 0.48
N GLN A 98 28.36 -21.10 -0.57
CA GLN A 98 27.60 -21.48 -1.77
C GLN A 98 26.62 -22.63 -1.50
N GLN A 99 27.04 -23.60 -0.68
CA GLN A 99 26.18 -24.72 -0.30
C GLN A 99 25.02 -24.26 0.59
N GLN A 100 25.28 -23.40 1.58
CA GLN A 100 24.23 -22.82 2.43
C GLN A 100 23.24 -21.97 1.63
N GLN A 101 23.73 -21.21 0.64
CA GLN A 101 22.86 -20.41 -0.22
C GLN A 101 21.99 -21.31 -1.13
N ALA A 102 22.53 -22.41 -1.64
CA ALA A 102 21.76 -23.38 -2.43
C ALA A 102 20.69 -24.09 -1.60
N GLU A 103 21.00 -24.46 -0.34
CA GLU A 103 20.03 -25.03 0.59
C GLU A 103 18.89 -24.05 0.90
N LEU A 104 19.20 -22.78 1.15
CA LEU A 104 18.19 -21.75 1.41
C LEU A 104 17.28 -21.52 0.19
N GLN A 105 17.84 -21.52 -1.02
CA GLN A 105 17.07 -21.44 -2.26
C GLN A 105 16.16 -22.66 -2.46
N GLN A 106 16.64 -23.86 -2.17
CA GLN A 106 15.84 -25.08 -2.25
C GLN A 106 14.68 -25.06 -1.24
N LEU A 107 14.93 -24.61 0.00
CA LEU A 107 13.90 -24.45 1.02
C LEU A 107 12.87 -23.37 0.62
N GLN A 108 13.31 -22.27 0.01
CA GLN A 108 12.42 -21.25 -0.52
C GLN A 108 11.50 -21.81 -1.63
N ALA A 109 12.05 -22.51 -2.62
CA ALA A 109 11.26 -23.16 -3.67
C ALA A 109 10.26 -24.18 -3.10
N SER A 110 10.64 -24.89 -2.03
CA SER A 110 9.74 -25.82 -1.34
C SER A 110 8.58 -25.11 -0.66
N VAL A 111 8.81 -23.96 -0.03
CA VAL A 111 7.75 -23.14 0.58
C VAL A 111 6.79 -22.60 -0.50
N GLU A 112 7.32 -22.08 -1.60
CA GLU A 112 6.53 -21.59 -2.74
C GLU A 112 5.64 -22.70 -3.33
N ALA A 113 6.17 -23.91 -3.49
CA ALA A 113 5.39 -25.07 -3.94
C ALA A 113 4.25 -25.43 -2.96
N CYS A 114 4.47 -25.31 -1.65
CA CYS A 114 3.44 -25.54 -0.64
C CYS A 114 2.33 -24.49 -0.71
N ILE A 115 2.68 -23.20 -0.85
CA ILE A 115 1.74 -22.09 -1.01
C ILE A 115 0.89 -22.27 -2.27
N SER A 116 1.52 -22.65 -3.39
CA SER A 116 0.82 -22.94 -4.64
C SER A 116 -0.19 -24.07 -4.47
N GLY A 117 0.22 -25.19 -3.86
CA GLY A 117 -0.68 -26.32 -3.58
C GLY A 117 -1.85 -25.95 -2.65
N LEU A 118 -1.61 -25.16 -1.59
CA LEU A 118 -2.69 -24.63 -0.74
C LEU A 118 -3.67 -23.78 -1.53
N SER A 119 -3.14 -22.89 -2.38
CA SER A 119 -3.95 -22.00 -3.21
C SER A 119 -4.87 -22.79 -4.14
N GLU A 120 -4.37 -23.84 -4.78
CA GLU A 120 -5.15 -24.73 -5.65
C GLU A 120 -6.27 -25.46 -4.89
N VAL A 121 -5.96 -26.06 -3.75
CA VAL A 121 -6.93 -26.81 -2.94
C VAL A 121 -8.01 -25.89 -2.38
N LEU A 122 -7.64 -24.72 -1.84
CA LEU A 122 -8.58 -23.76 -1.28
C LEU A 122 -9.47 -23.13 -2.36
N ASN A 123 -8.91 -22.84 -3.54
CA ASN A 123 -9.70 -22.39 -4.69
C ASN A 123 -10.68 -23.46 -5.17
N THR A 124 -10.25 -24.72 -5.20
CA THR A 124 -11.12 -25.85 -5.53
C THR A 124 -12.26 -25.93 -4.53
N ALA A 125 -11.97 -25.86 -3.22
CA ALA A 125 -13.00 -25.84 -2.18
C ALA A 125 -14.00 -24.70 -2.37
N LEU A 126 -13.53 -23.48 -2.66
CA LEU A 126 -14.40 -22.33 -2.92
C LEU A 126 -15.28 -22.52 -4.17
N GLN A 127 -14.74 -23.03 -5.28
CA GLN A 127 -15.51 -23.29 -6.49
C GLN A 127 -16.59 -24.34 -6.25
N ARG A 128 -16.26 -25.40 -5.51
CA ARG A 128 -17.19 -26.49 -5.19
C ARG A 128 -18.28 -26.02 -4.23
N LEU A 129 -17.94 -25.24 -3.21
CA LEU A 129 -18.89 -24.56 -2.33
C LEU A 129 -19.90 -23.70 -3.11
N ARG A 130 -19.43 -22.92 -4.08
CA ARG A 130 -20.30 -22.08 -4.93
C ARG A 130 -21.23 -22.90 -5.82
N ARG A 131 -20.74 -24.02 -6.35
CA ARG A 131 -21.51 -24.87 -7.26
C ARG A 131 -22.56 -25.69 -6.53
N LEU A 132 -22.21 -26.24 -5.37
CA LEU A 132 -23.06 -27.19 -4.63
C LEU A 132 -23.91 -26.52 -3.54
N GLY A 133 -23.54 -25.32 -3.09
CA GLY A 133 -24.09 -24.72 -1.88
C GLY A 133 -23.45 -25.30 -0.61
N LEU A 134 -23.84 -24.77 0.56
CA LEU A 134 -23.27 -25.14 1.86
C LEU A 134 -23.57 -26.59 2.24
N GLU A 135 -24.86 -26.95 2.30
CA GLU A 135 -25.33 -28.31 2.60
C GLU A 135 -24.84 -29.30 1.55
N GLY A 136 -24.94 -28.91 0.27
CA GLY A 136 -24.47 -29.70 -0.85
C GLY A 136 -22.96 -29.88 -0.88
N PHE A 137 -22.15 -29.09 -0.17
CA PHE A 137 -20.70 -29.30 -0.07
C PHE A 137 -20.34 -30.16 1.14
N ALA A 138 -20.86 -29.77 2.31
CA ALA A 138 -20.48 -30.32 3.61
C ALA A 138 -21.28 -31.57 4.03
N GLY A 139 -22.38 -31.90 3.34
CA GLY A 139 -23.28 -33.00 3.71
C GLY A 139 -24.41 -32.54 4.64
N THR A 140 -25.30 -33.47 5.01
CA THR A 140 -26.52 -33.24 5.80
C THR A 140 -26.28 -33.01 7.30
N GLY A 141 -25.12 -32.46 7.67
CA GLY A 141 -24.73 -32.19 9.06
C GLY A 141 -25.44 -30.97 9.68
N GLU A 142 -25.27 -30.78 10.99
CA GLU A 142 -25.78 -29.59 11.69
C GLU A 142 -25.23 -28.29 11.05
N GLU A 143 -26.10 -27.30 10.78
CA GLU A 143 -25.72 -26.03 10.15
C GLU A 143 -24.49 -25.37 10.79
N GLY A 144 -24.35 -25.46 12.12
CA GLY A 144 -23.20 -24.93 12.86
C GLY A 144 -21.85 -25.53 12.44
N SER A 145 -21.82 -26.82 12.09
CA SER A 145 -20.61 -27.50 11.64
C SER A 145 -20.15 -27.04 10.25
N VAL A 146 -21.10 -26.74 9.36
CA VAL A 146 -20.84 -26.26 8.00
C VAL A 146 -20.30 -24.83 8.03
N LEU A 147 -20.88 -23.97 8.87
CA LEU A 147 -20.40 -22.60 9.05
C LEU A 147 -18.99 -22.55 9.64
N GLN A 148 -18.70 -23.39 10.64
CA GLN A 148 -17.36 -23.54 11.20
C GLN A 148 -16.35 -24.02 10.16
N LEU A 149 -16.75 -24.90 9.23
CA LEU A 149 -15.89 -25.34 8.14
C LEU A 149 -15.53 -24.17 7.20
N VAL A 150 -16.50 -23.35 6.81
CA VAL A 150 -16.25 -22.19 5.92
C VAL A 150 -15.39 -21.15 6.62
N GLU A 151 -15.63 -20.86 7.91
CA GLU A 151 -14.79 -19.96 8.70
C GLU A 151 -13.36 -20.49 8.83
N TRP A 152 -13.21 -21.80 9.05
CA TRP A 152 -11.90 -22.46 9.09
C TRP A 152 -11.17 -22.37 7.75
N LEU A 153 -11.82 -22.74 6.63
CA LEU A 153 -11.23 -22.63 5.28
C LEU A 153 -10.81 -21.20 4.97
N SER A 154 -11.65 -20.24 5.32
CA SER A 154 -11.39 -18.82 5.11
C SER A 154 -10.18 -18.34 5.93
N THR A 155 -10.09 -18.75 7.19
CA THR A 155 -8.96 -18.43 8.09
C THR A 155 -7.67 -19.11 7.62
N SER A 156 -7.73 -20.37 7.21
CA SER A 156 -6.58 -21.08 6.61
C SER A 156 -6.08 -20.36 5.36
N SER A 157 -6.99 -19.92 4.49
CA SER A 157 -6.65 -19.12 3.31
C SER A 157 -6.02 -17.78 3.67
N TYR A 158 -6.54 -17.08 4.68
CA TYR A 158 -5.97 -15.82 5.15
C TYR A 158 -4.54 -16.01 5.66
N ASN A 159 -4.34 -16.99 6.55
CA ASN A 159 -3.03 -17.26 7.17
C ASN A 159 -1.99 -17.68 6.12
N ALA A 160 -2.36 -18.55 5.19
CA ALA A 160 -1.48 -18.94 4.08
C ALA A 160 -1.14 -17.71 3.20
N GLY A 161 -2.09 -16.80 2.97
CA GLY A 161 -1.85 -15.56 2.26
C GLY A 161 -0.85 -14.64 2.97
N VAL A 162 -0.91 -14.56 4.30
CA VAL A 162 0.07 -13.80 5.10
C VAL A 162 1.45 -14.42 4.96
N VAL A 163 1.57 -15.74 5.09
CA VAL A 163 2.84 -16.45 4.91
C VAL A 163 3.40 -16.20 3.51
N ALA A 164 2.57 -16.28 2.47
CA ALA A 164 2.98 -15.98 1.10
C ALA A 164 3.53 -14.55 0.96
N SER A 165 2.89 -13.56 1.58
CA SER A 165 3.38 -12.17 1.56
C SER A 165 4.71 -11.98 2.29
N LEU A 166 4.95 -12.71 3.39
CA LEU A 166 6.23 -12.69 4.12
C LEU A 166 7.37 -13.36 3.33
N MET A 167 7.01 -14.15 2.32
CA MET A 167 7.92 -14.86 1.43
C MET A 167 8.09 -14.15 0.08
N ASP A 168 7.60 -12.91 -0.05
CA ASP A 168 7.55 -12.15 -1.30
C ASP A 168 6.78 -12.82 -2.46
N ASP A 169 6.00 -13.88 -2.18
CA ASP A 169 5.04 -14.45 -3.12
C ASP A 169 3.73 -13.64 -3.10
N TYR A 170 3.80 -12.45 -3.68
CA TYR A 170 2.66 -11.54 -3.76
C TYR A 170 1.56 -12.07 -4.68
N GLN A 171 1.87 -12.95 -5.63
CA GLN A 171 0.86 -13.56 -6.49
C GLN A 171 0.04 -14.59 -5.69
N GLY A 172 0.71 -15.51 -4.99
CA GLY A 172 0.07 -16.45 -4.07
C GLY A 172 -0.71 -15.73 -2.97
N SER A 173 -0.13 -14.69 -2.38
CA SER A 173 -0.80 -13.84 -1.40
C SER A 173 -2.08 -13.21 -1.94
N ALA A 174 -2.06 -12.66 -3.16
CA ALA A 174 -3.24 -12.02 -3.75
C ALA A 174 -4.37 -13.02 -3.98
N VAL A 175 -4.04 -14.22 -4.46
CA VAL A 175 -4.99 -15.32 -4.67
C VAL A 175 -5.58 -15.77 -3.34
N LEU A 176 -4.75 -16.12 -2.36
CA LEU A 176 -5.19 -16.65 -1.06
C LEU A 176 -6.02 -15.63 -0.26
N MET A 177 -5.66 -14.35 -0.30
CA MET A 177 -6.43 -13.28 0.33
C MET A 177 -7.79 -13.08 -0.36
N HIS A 178 -7.82 -13.14 -1.70
CA HIS A 178 -9.07 -13.10 -2.45
C HIS A 178 -9.98 -14.29 -2.10
N THR A 179 -9.43 -15.50 -2.08
CA THR A 179 -10.14 -16.74 -1.74
C THR A 179 -10.70 -16.69 -0.33
N SER A 180 -9.91 -16.20 0.63
CA SER A 180 -10.35 -15.97 2.01
C SER A 180 -11.57 -15.05 2.07
N ALA A 181 -11.51 -13.88 1.41
CA ALA A 181 -12.60 -12.91 1.38
C ALA A 181 -13.85 -13.46 0.69
N GLN A 182 -13.68 -14.27 -0.35
CA GLN A 182 -14.78 -14.92 -1.06
C GLN A 182 -15.43 -16.03 -0.24
N LEU A 183 -14.67 -16.81 0.53
CA LEU A 183 -15.20 -17.79 1.47
C LEU A 183 -16.02 -17.12 2.58
N MET A 184 -15.55 -15.99 3.14
CA MET A 184 -16.34 -15.24 4.14
C MET A 184 -17.66 -14.75 3.56
N ALA A 185 -17.68 -14.37 2.27
CA ALA A 185 -18.89 -13.90 1.58
C ALA A 185 -19.98 -14.97 1.47
N LEU A 186 -19.64 -16.25 1.63
CA LEU A 186 -20.58 -17.36 1.58
C LEU A 186 -21.29 -17.60 2.91
N LEU A 187 -20.85 -16.96 4.00
CA LEU A 187 -21.52 -17.07 5.30
C LEU A 187 -22.89 -16.37 5.23
N PRO A 188 -24.00 -17.03 5.64
CA PRO A 188 -25.36 -16.49 5.52
C PRO A 188 -25.59 -15.26 6.39
N SER A 189 -24.95 -15.21 7.57
CA SER A 189 -24.97 -14.05 8.46
C SER A 189 -23.55 -13.63 8.82
N GLN A 190 -23.09 -12.50 8.28
CA GLN A 190 -21.78 -11.94 8.60
C GLN A 190 -21.92 -10.92 9.73
N GLY A 191 -21.33 -11.22 10.89
CA GLY A 191 -21.19 -10.24 11.95
C GLY A 191 -20.13 -9.18 11.62
N PRO A 192 -20.03 -8.11 12.42
CA PRO A 192 -19.04 -7.05 12.21
C PRO A 192 -17.59 -7.56 12.15
N LYS A 193 -17.26 -8.60 12.92
CA LYS A 193 -15.93 -9.24 12.92
C LYS A 193 -15.62 -9.87 11.56
N GLN A 194 -16.56 -10.66 11.02
CA GLN A 194 -16.39 -11.33 9.73
C GLN A 194 -16.32 -10.33 8.59
N LEU A 195 -17.15 -9.29 8.61
CA LEU A 195 -17.10 -8.22 7.61
C LEU A 195 -15.77 -7.44 7.66
N LYS A 196 -15.25 -7.14 8.86
CA LYS A 196 -13.92 -6.51 9.01
C LYS A 196 -12.82 -7.40 8.42
N LEU A 197 -12.81 -8.68 8.75
CA LEU A 197 -11.82 -9.61 8.22
C LEU A 197 -11.93 -9.76 6.69
N GLN A 198 -13.16 -9.78 6.15
CA GLN A 198 -13.40 -9.82 4.71
C GLN A 198 -12.89 -8.54 4.02
N LYS A 199 -13.16 -7.37 4.59
CA LYS A 199 -12.64 -6.08 4.12
C LYS A 199 -11.12 -6.11 4.09
N THR A 200 -10.48 -6.49 5.20
CA THR A 200 -9.02 -6.57 5.32
C THR A 200 -8.43 -7.54 4.30
N ALA A 201 -9.02 -8.71 4.11
CA ALA A 201 -8.58 -9.67 3.11
C ALA A 201 -8.64 -9.09 1.68
N TYR A 202 -9.71 -8.37 1.31
CA TYR A 202 -9.74 -7.66 0.02
C TYR A 202 -8.68 -6.55 -0.10
N ALA A 203 -8.46 -5.76 0.96
CA ALA A 203 -7.43 -4.72 0.96
C ALA A 203 -6.01 -5.32 0.82
N LEU A 204 -5.72 -6.41 1.52
CA LEU A 204 -4.44 -7.13 1.40
C LEU A 204 -4.28 -7.78 0.01
N ALA A 205 -5.35 -8.33 -0.57
CA ALA A 205 -5.32 -8.82 -1.95
C ALA A 205 -5.02 -7.69 -2.95
N ALA A 206 -5.58 -6.50 -2.73
CA ALA A 206 -5.29 -5.32 -3.56
C ALA A 206 -3.82 -4.88 -3.41
N ALA A 207 -3.32 -4.84 -2.18
CA ALA A 207 -1.92 -4.50 -1.89
C ALA A 207 -0.94 -5.49 -2.53
N ALA A 208 -1.19 -6.78 -2.41
CA ALA A 208 -0.39 -7.82 -3.04
C ALA A 208 -0.44 -7.71 -4.58
N GLY A 209 -1.62 -7.45 -5.16
CA GLY A 209 -1.76 -7.17 -6.59
C GLY A 209 -0.94 -5.96 -7.07
N LEU A 210 -0.85 -4.90 -6.25
CA LEU A 210 0.03 -3.75 -6.54
C LEU A 210 1.51 -4.12 -6.48
N GLN A 211 1.93 -4.95 -5.53
CA GLN A 211 3.32 -5.42 -5.47
C GLN A 211 3.71 -6.26 -6.70
N VAL A 212 2.81 -7.14 -7.16
CA VAL A 212 3.00 -7.86 -8.43
C VAL A 212 3.13 -6.89 -9.60
N HIS A 213 2.33 -5.82 -9.65
CA HIS A 213 2.44 -4.81 -10.70
C HIS A 213 3.76 -4.02 -10.62
N GLU A 214 4.24 -3.68 -9.43
CA GLU A 214 5.52 -3.00 -9.24
C GLU A 214 6.70 -3.87 -9.71
N ALA A 215 6.69 -5.16 -9.38
CA ALA A 215 7.71 -6.11 -9.84
C ALA A 215 7.60 -6.41 -11.35
N MET A 216 6.39 -6.47 -11.90
CA MET A 216 6.12 -6.80 -13.29
C MET A 216 5.08 -5.86 -13.92
N PRO A 217 5.46 -4.63 -14.33
CA PRO A 217 4.52 -3.63 -14.84
C PRO A 217 3.75 -4.07 -16.09
N GLN A 218 4.34 -4.96 -16.89
CA GLN A 218 3.75 -5.53 -18.10
C GLN A 218 2.56 -6.48 -17.80
N HIS A 219 2.43 -6.95 -16.56
CA HIS A 219 1.37 -7.86 -16.16
C HIS A 219 0.04 -7.09 -15.99
N ALA A 220 -0.64 -6.78 -17.10
CA ALA A 220 -1.87 -5.99 -17.11
C ALA A 220 -2.98 -6.52 -16.18
N GLY A 221 -2.96 -7.82 -15.86
CA GLY A 221 -3.92 -8.45 -14.95
C GLY A 221 -3.79 -7.99 -13.49
N SER A 222 -2.61 -7.60 -13.02
CA SER A 222 -2.37 -7.34 -11.59
C SER A 222 -2.98 -6.02 -11.13
N LEU A 223 -2.85 -4.95 -11.92
CA LEU A 223 -3.48 -3.66 -11.63
C LEU A 223 -5.02 -3.73 -11.71
N LYS A 224 -5.56 -4.49 -12.68
CA LYS A 224 -7.00 -4.72 -12.79
C LYS A 224 -7.53 -5.52 -11.60
N LEU A 225 -6.79 -6.54 -11.17
CA LEU A 225 -7.12 -7.28 -9.95
C LEU A 225 -7.11 -6.37 -8.73
N ALA A 226 -6.05 -5.58 -8.53
CA ALA A 226 -5.94 -4.65 -7.40
C ALA A 226 -7.12 -3.66 -7.34
N SER A 227 -7.48 -3.09 -8.49
CA SER A 227 -8.65 -2.20 -8.63
C SER A 227 -9.96 -2.90 -8.24
N LYS A 228 -10.17 -4.13 -8.71
CA LYS A 228 -11.35 -4.94 -8.37
C LYS A 228 -11.40 -5.29 -6.89
N MET A 229 -10.26 -5.65 -6.30
CA MET A 229 -10.16 -6.00 -4.88
C MET A 229 -10.44 -4.79 -3.99
N LEU A 230 -9.89 -3.62 -4.31
CA LEU A 230 -10.17 -2.39 -3.57
C LEU A 230 -11.66 -1.99 -3.68
N ALA A 231 -12.27 -2.10 -4.86
CA ALA A 231 -13.71 -1.88 -5.03
C ALA A 231 -14.55 -2.86 -4.19
N SER A 232 -14.10 -4.12 -4.08
CA SER A 232 -14.75 -5.13 -3.24
C SER A 232 -14.60 -4.81 -1.75
N SER A 233 -13.44 -4.32 -1.32
CA SER A 233 -13.22 -3.80 0.05
C SER A 233 -14.18 -2.65 0.37
N ALA A 234 -14.32 -1.67 -0.55
CA ALA A 234 -15.26 -0.56 -0.39
C ALA A 234 -16.72 -1.01 -0.27
N ALA A 235 -17.13 -2.01 -1.06
CA ALA A 235 -18.47 -2.60 -0.95
C ALA A 235 -18.72 -3.27 0.40
N VAL A 236 -17.71 -3.90 1.00
CA VAL A 236 -17.81 -4.48 2.36
C VAL A 236 -17.86 -3.38 3.42
N THR A 237 -17.09 -2.30 3.26
CA THR A 237 -17.18 -1.11 4.13
C THR A 237 -18.59 -0.54 4.16
N ALA A 238 -19.27 -0.46 3.02
CA ALA A 238 -20.66 -0.01 2.96
C ALA A 238 -21.61 -0.91 3.77
N LYS A 239 -21.37 -2.23 3.81
CA LYS A 239 -22.16 -3.19 4.62
C LYS A 239 -21.90 -3.05 6.13
N LEU A 240 -20.67 -2.70 6.51
CA LEU A 240 -20.32 -2.45 7.92
C LEU A 240 -21.03 -1.21 8.50
N GLY A 241 -21.40 -0.25 7.65
CA GLY A 241 -22.09 0.98 8.07
C GLY A 241 -21.31 1.71 9.16
N GLN A 242 -21.99 2.07 10.25
CA GLN A 242 -21.36 2.80 11.37
C GLN A 242 -20.25 2.01 12.08
N ALA A 243 -20.23 0.67 11.99
CA ALA A 243 -19.17 -0.14 12.60
C ALA A 243 -17.82 -0.06 11.85
N ALA A 244 -17.81 0.54 10.64
CA ALA A 244 -16.59 0.87 9.91
C ALA A 244 -15.95 2.18 10.38
N ILE A 245 -16.77 3.16 10.82
CA ILE A 245 -16.37 4.54 11.13
C ILE A 245 -15.31 4.61 12.25
N SER A 246 -15.18 3.57 13.07
CA SER A 246 -14.18 3.52 14.14
C SER A 246 -12.76 3.16 13.69
N ASP A 247 -12.55 2.68 12.45
CA ASP A 247 -11.25 2.16 11.99
C ASP A 247 -10.55 3.14 11.04
N MET A 248 -10.11 4.27 11.61
CA MET A 248 -9.40 5.32 10.87
C MET A 248 -8.09 4.81 10.23
N GLY A 249 -7.47 3.76 10.78
CA GLY A 249 -6.26 3.16 10.21
C GLY A 249 -6.54 2.41 8.91
N ALA A 250 -7.59 1.60 8.88
CA ALA A 250 -7.99 0.87 7.67
C ALA A 250 -8.42 1.81 6.54
N GLU A 251 -9.15 2.90 6.85
CA GLU A 251 -9.55 3.89 5.84
C GLU A 251 -8.35 4.66 5.24
N ALA A 252 -7.38 5.04 6.08
CA ALA A 252 -6.14 5.64 5.61
C ALA A 252 -5.36 4.70 4.68
N TYR A 253 -5.35 3.40 5.00
CA TYR A 253 -4.71 2.39 4.15
C TYR A 253 -5.45 2.19 2.82
N ASP A 254 -6.79 2.12 2.82
CA ASP A 254 -7.59 2.03 1.59
C ASP A 254 -7.35 3.24 0.67
N LEU A 255 -7.27 4.45 1.22
CA LEU A 255 -6.93 5.66 0.45
C LEU A 255 -5.52 5.60 -0.13
N GLN A 256 -4.56 5.06 0.61
CA GLN A 256 -3.19 4.87 0.12
C GLN A 256 -3.15 3.87 -1.05
N LEU A 257 -3.91 2.78 -0.97
CA LEU A 257 -4.04 1.82 -2.08
C LEU A 257 -4.72 2.47 -3.30
N HIS A 258 -5.76 3.27 -3.08
CA HIS A 258 -6.44 4.00 -4.14
C HIS A 258 -5.46 4.94 -4.86
N PHE A 259 -4.67 5.70 -4.10
CA PHE A 259 -3.68 6.59 -4.68
C PHE A 259 -2.68 5.85 -5.56
N ARG A 260 -2.13 4.72 -5.09
CA ARG A 260 -1.21 3.89 -5.87
C ARG A 260 -1.86 3.35 -7.16
N ILE A 261 -3.11 2.90 -7.09
CA ILE A 261 -3.85 2.45 -8.28
C ILE A 261 -4.00 3.61 -9.29
N ALA A 262 -4.41 4.79 -8.83
CA ALA A 262 -4.55 5.98 -9.69
C ALA A 262 -3.20 6.39 -10.30
N LEU A 263 -2.10 6.28 -9.53
CA LEU A 263 -0.74 6.51 -10.00
C LEU A 263 -0.37 5.56 -11.14
N TYR A 264 -0.58 4.25 -10.99
CA TYR A 264 -0.27 3.28 -12.05
C TYR A 264 -1.19 3.38 -13.27
N GLN A 265 -2.41 3.87 -13.07
CA GLN A 265 -3.33 4.19 -14.16
C GLN A 265 -3.00 5.53 -14.85
N ASN A 266 -1.98 6.26 -14.38
CA ASN A 266 -1.61 7.59 -14.88
C ASN A 266 -2.80 8.59 -14.84
N ASN A 267 -3.64 8.49 -13.80
CA ASN A 267 -4.85 9.28 -13.65
C ASN A 267 -4.64 10.42 -12.64
N ALA A 268 -4.13 11.55 -13.13
CA ALA A 268 -3.78 12.71 -12.29
C ALA A 268 -4.97 13.30 -11.53
N SER A 269 -6.16 13.36 -12.14
CA SER A 269 -7.34 13.93 -11.49
C SER A 269 -7.78 13.09 -10.29
N GLU A 270 -7.77 11.76 -10.43
CA GLU A 270 -8.07 10.85 -9.31
C GLU A 270 -6.99 10.93 -8.22
N MET A 271 -5.70 11.03 -8.60
CA MET A 271 -4.62 11.22 -7.63
C MET A 271 -4.79 12.49 -6.79
N VAL A 272 -5.14 13.62 -7.41
CA VAL A 272 -5.42 14.87 -6.68
C VAL A 272 -6.65 14.71 -5.78
N ALA A 273 -7.72 14.08 -6.27
CA ALA A 273 -8.93 13.85 -5.47
C ALA A 273 -8.65 12.95 -4.25
N VAL A 274 -7.88 11.88 -4.42
CA VAL A 274 -7.46 11.00 -3.31
C VAL A 274 -6.55 11.74 -2.34
N ALA A 275 -5.57 12.51 -2.82
CA ALA A 275 -4.68 13.32 -1.97
C ALA A 275 -5.47 14.35 -1.15
N GLY A 276 -6.51 14.96 -1.72
CA GLY A 276 -7.44 15.85 -1.01
C GLY A 276 -8.16 15.13 0.13
N ARG A 277 -8.78 13.97 -0.16
CA ARG A 277 -9.43 13.13 0.85
C ARG A 277 -8.46 12.71 1.97
N MET A 278 -7.23 12.32 1.62
CA MET A 278 -6.20 11.97 2.60
C MET A 278 -5.80 13.15 3.48
N ALA A 279 -5.69 14.35 2.92
CA ALA A 279 -5.36 15.54 3.69
C ALA A 279 -6.47 15.95 4.68
N GLU A 280 -7.72 15.62 4.39
CA GLU A 280 -8.87 15.86 5.29
C GLU A 280 -9.05 14.74 6.32
N HIS A 281 -8.61 13.52 6.00
CA HIS A 281 -8.84 12.35 6.84
C HIS A 281 -8.08 12.41 8.19
N PRO A 282 -8.74 12.24 9.34
CA PRO A 282 -8.13 12.39 10.67
C PRO A 282 -7.06 11.33 10.99
N GLY A 283 -7.20 10.09 10.48
CA GLY A 283 -6.20 9.02 10.64
C GLY A 283 -4.95 9.15 9.75
N VAL A 284 -4.88 10.15 8.87
CA VAL A 284 -3.74 10.36 7.97
C VAL A 284 -2.79 11.40 8.57
N GLY A 285 -1.59 10.96 8.92
CA GLY A 285 -0.49 11.84 9.36
C GLY A 285 0.27 12.49 8.20
N HIS A 286 1.15 13.44 8.52
CA HIS A 286 1.98 14.11 7.50
C HIS A 286 2.94 13.15 6.77
N GLU A 287 3.35 12.04 7.40
CA GLU A 287 4.19 11.00 6.77
C GLU A 287 3.52 10.43 5.52
N TYR A 288 2.22 10.17 5.58
CA TYR A 288 1.47 9.62 4.46
C TYR A 288 1.39 10.63 3.31
N MET A 289 1.11 11.90 3.62
CA MET A 289 1.11 12.97 2.62
C MET A 289 2.49 13.14 1.98
N PHE A 290 3.56 13.02 2.76
CA PHE A 290 4.92 13.07 2.22
C PHE A 290 5.24 11.86 1.31
N LYS A 291 4.77 10.65 1.67
CA LYS A 291 4.89 9.46 0.80
C LYS A 291 4.17 9.64 -0.54
N LEU A 292 2.98 10.25 -0.54
CA LEU A 292 2.25 10.60 -1.77
C LEU A 292 3.07 11.53 -2.66
N TYR A 293 3.70 12.54 -2.06
CA TYR A 293 4.64 13.42 -2.75
C TYR A 293 5.80 12.62 -3.37
N GLU A 294 6.46 11.75 -2.60
CA GLU A 294 7.58 10.95 -3.10
C GLU A 294 7.18 10.07 -4.29
N TRP A 295 6.02 9.42 -4.21
CA TRP A 295 5.49 8.60 -5.30
C TRP A 295 5.19 9.42 -6.55
N SER A 296 4.56 10.59 -6.41
CA SER A 296 4.27 11.48 -7.54
C SER A 296 5.50 12.09 -8.22
N CYS A 297 6.68 11.99 -7.60
CA CYS A 297 7.95 12.47 -8.16
C CYS A 297 8.78 11.35 -8.82
N LYS A 298 8.41 10.07 -8.67
CA LYS A 298 9.18 8.95 -9.23
C LYS A 298 8.75 8.66 -10.67
N PRO A 299 9.70 8.50 -11.62
CA PRO A 299 9.39 7.94 -12.94
C PRO A 299 8.77 6.54 -12.83
N PRO A 300 7.90 6.11 -13.76
CA PRO A 300 7.54 6.79 -15.01
C PRO A 300 6.43 7.85 -14.87
N ASN A 301 5.69 7.87 -13.77
CA ASN A 301 4.46 8.66 -13.63
C ASN A 301 4.70 9.90 -12.76
N THR A 302 5.43 10.87 -13.31
CA THR A 302 5.69 12.15 -12.63
C THR A 302 4.53 13.13 -12.80
N HIS A 303 3.94 13.55 -11.68
CA HIS A 303 2.77 14.45 -11.67
C HIS A 303 3.04 15.66 -10.76
N PRO A 304 3.55 16.78 -11.32
CA PRO A 304 3.93 17.95 -10.52
C PRO A 304 2.75 18.55 -9.76
N GLU A 305 1.54 18.54 -10.34
CA GLU A 305 0.31 19.00 -9.70
C GLU A 305 -0.07 18.15 -8.48
N VAL A 306 0.09 16.83 -8.56
CA VAL A 306 -0.15 15.90 -7.45
C VAL A 306 0.90 16.10 -6.37
N ALA A 307 2.17 16.29 -6.75
CA ALA A 307 3.26 16.55 -5.83
C ALA A 307 3.03 17.82 -5.00
N VAL A 308 2.57 18.90 -5.63
CA VAL A 308 2.22 20.15 -4.94
C VAL A 308 1.03 19.94 -4.01
N ALA A 309 -0.05 19.31 -4.47
CA ALA A 309 -1.22 19.04 -3.64
C ALA A 309 -0.88 18.18 -2.40
N ALA A 310 -0.04 17.17 -2.57
CA ALA A 310 0.43 16.32 -1.48
C ALA A 310 1.29 17.10 -0.46
N LEU A 311 2.19 17.99 -0.93
CA LEU A 311 2.99 18.84 -0.06
C LEU A 311 2.16 19.90 0.67
N GLU A 312 1.17 20.52 0.02
CA GLU A 312 0.25 21.47 0.66
C GLU A 312 -0.57 20.77 1.76
N GLY A 313 -1.06 19.55 1.50
CA GLY A 313 -1.71 18.73 2.53
C GLY A 313 -0.76 18.33 3.67
N CYS A 314 0.50 18.00 3.35
CA CYS A 314 1.54 17.70 4.34
C CYS A 314 1.81 18.90 5.27
N LEU A 315 1.94 20.10 4.71
CA LEU A 315 2.13 21.34 5.47
C LEU A 315 0.95 21.60 6.41
N ARG A 316 -0.29 21.47 5.91
CA ARG A 316 -1.49 21.60 6.75
C ARG A 316 -1.50 20.62 7.92
N LYS A 317 -1.15 19.35 7.68
CA LYS A 317 -1.06 18.33 8.75
C LYS A 317 0.04 18.65 9.76
N LEU A 318 1.21 19.09 9.33
CA LEU A 318 2.30 19.51 10.22
C LEU A 318 1.91 20.68 11.12
N MET A 319 1.23 21.68 10.55
CA MET A 319 0.83 22.90 11.25
C MET A 319 -0.39 22.71 12.17
N ALA A 320 -1.19 21.65 11.97
CA ALA A 320 -2.33 21.33 12.82
C ALA A 320 -1.93 20.73 14.19
N VAL A 321 -0.69 20.29 14.34
CA VAL A 321 -0.18 19.68 15.60
C VAL A 321 0.22 20.80 16.57
N PRO A 322 -0.04 20.68 17.90
CA PRO A 322 0.29 21.72 18.89
C PRO A 322 1.77 22.12 18.95
N GLN A 323 2.68 21.20 18.61
CA GLN A 323 4.12 21.43 18.53
C GLN A 323 4.63 20.95 17.16
N PRO A 324 4.56 21.79 16.11
CA PRO A 324 5.02 21.41 14.78
C PRO A 324 6.51 21.10 14.77
N ASN A 325 6.91 20.06 14.05
CA ASN A 325 8.32 19.82 13.75
C ASN A 325 8.79 20.82 12.67
N TYR A 326 9.37 21.94 13.11
CA TYR A 326 9.80 23.02 12.22
C TYR A 326 10.90 22.61 11.23
N GLY A 327 11.66 21.55 11.52
CA GLY A 327 12.58 20.95 10.54
C GLY A 327 11.84 20.36 9.34
N ARG A 328 10.75 19.62 9.60
CA ARG A 328 9.89 19.08 8.54
C ARG A 328 9.08 20.17 7.82
N VAL A 329 8.58 21.17 8.56
CA VAL A 329 7.89 22.32 7.96
C VAL A 329 8.83 23.05 6.99
N ALA A 330 10.08 23.30 7.40
CA ALA A 330 11.08 23.95 6.55
C ALA A 330 11.36 23.16 5.26
N LEU A 331 11.54 21.85 5.38
CA LEU A 331 11.74 20.97 4.23
C LEU A 331 10.54 21.04 3.26
N VAL A 332 9.32 20.94 3.77
CA VAL A 332 8.10 20.97 2.95
C VAL A 332 7.93 22.33 2.26
N LEU A 333 8.15 23.44 2.96
CA LEU A 333 8.11 24.79 2.38
C LEU A 333 9.15 24.96 1.26
N ARG A 334 10.39 24.52 1.48
CA ARG A 334 11.43 24.53 0.44
C ARG A 334 10.99 23.74 -0.80
N LEU A 335 10.47 22.54 -0.62
CA LEU A 335 10.03 21.68 -1.72
C LEU A 335 8.87 22.31 -2.51
N LEU A 336 7.92 22.96 -1.82
CA LEU A 336 6.83 23.72 -2.44
C LEU A 336 7.36 24.90 -3.26
N ILE A 337 8.25 25.72 -2.69
CA ILE A 337 8.81 26.90 -3.37
C ILE A 337 9.60 26.49 -4.63
N GLN A 338 10.37 25.41 -4.54
CA GLN A 338 11.13 24.87 -5.67
C GLN A 338 10.22 24.36 -6.80
N ARG A 339 9.00 23.90 -6.48
CA ARG A 339 8.04 23.32 -7.43
C ARG A 339 6.96 24.28 -7.90
N ALA A 340 6.96 25.52 -7.41
CA ALA A 340 5.99 26.51 -7.82
C ALA A 340 6.09 26.80 -9.33
N SER A 341 4.95 26.71 -10.02
CA SER A 341 4.85 26.84 -11.48
C SER A 341 5.02 28.27 -12.01
N SER A 342 4.93 29.28 -11.14
CA SER A 342 5.00 30.70 -11.51
C SER A 342 5.58 31.56 -10.38
N ASP A 343 6.03 32.76 -10.73
CA ASP A 343 6.51 33.74 -9.74
C ASP A 343 5.41 34.15 -8.75
N ALA A 344 4.16 34.23 -9.21
CA ALA A 344 3.01 34.52 -8.34
C ALA A 344 2.80 33.41 -7.31
N ALA A 345 2.92 32.13 -7.71
CA ALA A 345 2.84 31.00 -6.81
C ALA A 345 4.01 30.99 -5.81
N LYS A 346 5.24 31.30 -6.25
CA LYS A 346 6.41 31.45 -5.36
C LYS A 346 6.19 32.53 -4.32
N LEU A 347 5.78 33.72 -4.74
CA LEU A 347 5.51 34.85 -3.84
C LEU A 347 4.41 34.52 -2.82
N ARG A 348 3.36 33.78 -3.22
CA ARG A 348 2.33 33.29 -2.31
C ARG A 348 2.93 32.39 -1.23
N LEU A 349 3.73 31.40 -1.61
CA LEU A 349 4.37 30.46 -0.69
C LEU A 349 5.37 31.15 0.25
N TYR A 350 6.12 32.14 -0.26
CA TYR A 350 6.98 32.92 0.60
C TYR A 350 6.20 33.75 1.64
N ARG A 351 5.09 34.36 1.25
CA ARG A 351 4.23 35.09 2.20
C ARG A 351 3.59 34.17 3.23
N GLU A 352 3.20 32.96 2.82
CA GLU A 352 2.74 31.92 3.73
C GLU A 352 3.85 31.55 4.72
N ALA A 353 5.10 31.41 4.26
CA ALA A 353 6.26 31.22 5.13
C ALA A 353 6.46 32.41 6.08
N CYS A 354 6.34 33.67 5.63
CA CYS A 354 6.37 34.84 6.53
C CYS A 354 5.30 34.72 7.63
N GLY A 355 4.07 34.36 7.27
CA GLY A 355 2.96 34.18 8.21
C GLY A 355 3.27 33.11 9.26
N ILE A 356 3.69 31.92 8.83
CA ILE A 356 4.09 30.83 9.73
C ILE A 356 5.20 31.28 10.68
N LEU A 357 6.27 31.84 10.12
CA LEU A 357 7.48 32.17 10.86
C LEU A 357 7.30 33.34 11.83
N SER A 358 6.40 34.28 11.52
CA SER A 358 6.10 35.44 12.39
C SER A 358 5.50 35.07 13.74
N THR A 359 4.91 33.87 13.86
CA THR A 359 4.29 33.37 15.09
C THR A 359 5.25 32.57 15.97
N LEU A 360 6.48 32.33 15.49
CA LEU A 360 7.43 31.45 16.16
C LEU A 360 8.27 32.18 17.20
N GLN A 361 8.63 31.45 18.24
CA GLN A 361 9.64 31.92 19.19
C GLN A 361 11.01 32.03 18.48
N PRO A 362 11.83 33.04 18.81
CA PRO A 362 13.18 33.18 18.26
C PRO A 362 13.99 31.88 18.40
N GLY A 363 14.59 31.41 17.30
CA GLY A 363 15.41 30.20 17.28
C GLY A 363 14.64 28.87 17.11
N ALA A 364 13.31 28.87 17.08
CA ALA A 364 12.53 27.64 16.86
C ALA A 364 12.66 27.08 15.43
N TYR A 365 12.87 27.95 14.44
CA TYR A 365 13.02 27.57 13.03
C TYR A 365 14.50 27.32 12.68
N PRO A 366 14.84 26.32 11.84
CA PRO A 366 16.23 26.02 11.50
C PRO A 366 16.94 27.21 10.85
N ALA A 367 18.06 27.65 11.42
CA ALA A 367 18.78 28.86 10.98
C ALA A 367 19.26 28.79 9.52
N GLN A 368 19.73 27.61 9.08
CA GLN A 368 20.16 27.39 7.69
C GLN A 368 18.99 27.52 6.70
N GLU A 369 17.80 27.06 7.09
CA GLU A 369 16.60 27.15 6.27
C GLU A 369 16.07 28.58 6.21
N ALA A 370 16.14 29.34 7.31
CA ALA A 370 15.83 30.77 7.31
C ALA A 370 16.77 31.55 6.38
N ALA A 371 18.07 31.27 6.48
CA ALA A 371 19.08 31.87 5.59
C ALA A 371 18.82 31.54 4.12
N TRP A 372 18.44 30.29 3.83
CA TRP A 372 18.08 29.89 2.47
C TRP A 372 16.83 30.61 1.96
N LEU A 373 15.76 30.74 2.75
CA LEU A 373 14.53 31.44 2.35
C LEU A 373 14.81 32.91 2.00
N VAL A 374 15.54 33.63 2.86
CA VAL A 374 15.93 35.03 2.62
C VAL A 374 16.80 35.14 1.37
N GLY A 375 17.83 34.29 1.28
CA GLY A 375 18.78 34.31 0.16
C GLY A 375 18.12 33.96 -1.18
N ASP A 376 17.22 32.98 -1.21
CA ASP A 376 16.53 32.57 -2.43
C ASP A 376 15.54 33.63 -2.90
N ALA A 377 14.74 34.21 -2.01
CA ALA A 377 13.85 35.33 -2.33
C ALA A 377 14.64 36.54 -2.85
N TRP A 378 15.75 36.90 -2.20
CA TRP A 378 16.61 37.99 -2.66
C TRP A 378 17.24 37.71 -4.03
N ARG A 379 17.69 36.47 -4.27
CA ARG A 379 18.25 36.03 -5.55
C ARG A 379 17.22 36.09 -6.67
N CYS A 380 15.98 35.66 -6.41
CA CYS A 380 14.86 35.81 -7.34
C CYS A 380 14.65 37.30 -7.69
N GLY A 381 14.55 38.17 -6.69
CA GLY A 381 14.39 39.61 -6.91
C GLY A 381 15.52 40.22 -7.74
N SER A 382 16.77 39.87 -7.40
CA SER A 382 17.96 40.31 -8.14
C SER A 382 17.96 39.83 -9.60
N MET A 383 17.52 38.60 -9.85
CA MET A 383 17.39 38.06 -11.20
C MET A 383 16.34 38.84 -12.00
N HIS A 384 15.18 39.17 -11.42
CA HIS A 384 14.18 40.01 -12.08
C HIS A 384 14.70 41.42 -12.41
N ALA A 385 15.42 42.05 -11.48
CA ALA A 385 16.02 43.37 -11.68
C ALA A 385 16.99 43.38 -12.88
N ARG A 386 17.82 42.34 -13.02
CA ARG A 386 18.75 42.18 -14.16
C ARG A 386 18.05 42.11 -15.52
N PHE A 387 16.79 41.67 -15.56
CA PHE A 387 15.96 41.61 -16.76
C PHE A 387 15.00 42.79 -16.90
N GLY A 388 15.17 43.88 -16.12
CA GLY A 388 14.30 45.05 -16.15
C GLY A 388 12.88 44.82 -15.63
N ARG A 389 12.62 43.67 -14.97
CA ARG A 389 11.32 43.32 -14.39
C ARG A 389 11.22 43.89 -12.97
N HIS A 390 11.30 45.22 -12.86
CA HIS A 390 11.47 45.93 -11.58
C HIS A 390 10.30 45.71 -10.60
N SER A 391 9.06 45.62 -11.08
CA SER A 391 7.91 45.35 -10.22
C SER A 391 7.98 43.98 -9.55
N GLN A 392 8.37 42.93 -10.30
CA GLN A 392 8.59 41.59 -9.73
C GLN A 392 9.82 41.56 -8.83
N ALA A 393 10.88 42.28 -9.20
CA ALA A 393 12.08 42.40 -8.38
C ALA A 393 11.77 42.96 -6.99
N ALA A 394 11.02 44.07 -6.95
CA ALA A 394 10.59 44.69 -5.72
C ALA A 394 9.73 43.76 -4.85
N ALA A 395 8.79 43.01 -5.45
CA ALA A 395 7.93 42.08 -4.71
C ALA A 395 8.71 40.96 -4.02
N PHE A 396 9.72 40.38 -4.67
CA PHE A 396 10.58 39.36 -4.07
C PHE A 396 11.53 39.93 -3.01
N MET A 397 12.11 41.11 -3.26
CA MET A 397 13.00 41.77 -2.30
C MET A 397 12.26 42.23 -1.03
N GLU A 398 11.00 42.65 -1.15
CA GLU A 398 10.13 42.99 -0.01
C GLU A 398 9.91 41.79 0.91
N VAL A 399 9.52 40.65 0.33
CA VAL A 399 9.38 39.38 1.07
C VAL A 399 10.69 38.96 1.73
N ALA A 400 11.83 39.12 1.06
CA ALA A 400 13.13 38.80 1.65
C ALA A 400 13.43 39.66 2.89
N LEU A 401 13.02 40.94 2.88
CA LEU A 401 13.14 41.84 4.02
C LEU A 401 12.17 41.49 5.16
N GLU A 402 10.97 41.01 4.84
CA GLU A 402 10.01 40.51 5.84
C GLU A 402 10.53 39.27 6.57
N LEU A 403 11.26 38.40 5.88
CA LEU A 403 11.86 37.19 6.44
C LEU A 403 13.14 37.47 7.26
N LEU A 404 13.77 38.63 7.05
CA LEU A 404 15.06 38.99 7.63
C LEU A 404 15.12 38.93 9.17
N PRO A 405 14.09 39.34 9.95
CA PRO A 405 14.11 39.26 11.41
C PRO A 405 14.28 37.83 11.95
N ILE A 406 13.91 36.82 11.17
CA ILE A 406 14.02 35.39 11.54
C ILE A 406 15.43 34.85 11.23
N CYS A 407 16.25 35.61 10.49
CA CYS A 407 17.60 35.22 10.09
C CYS A 407 18.66 36.14 10.72
N PRO A 408 19.24 35.78 11.89
CA PRO A 408 20.26 36.58 12.55
C PRO A 408 21.49 36.86 11.68
N MET A 409 21.84 35.93 10.80
CA MET A 409 23.00 36.02 9.92
C MET A 409 22.94 37.19 8.93
N HIS A 410 21.76 37.58 8.46
CA HIS A 410 21.61 38.62 7.43
C HIS A 410 21.16 39.96 7.99
N GLN A 411 20.94 40.06 9.30
CA GLN A 411 20.40 41.26 9.93
C GLN A 411 21.32 42.50 9.76
N GLN A 412 22.63 42.29 9.69
CA GLN A 412 23.61 43.35 9.45
C GLN A 412 23.52 43.98 8.06
N GLN A 413 22.92 43.29 7.08
CA GLN A 413 22.79 43.77 5.70
C GLN A 413 21.48 44.54 5.46
N LYS A 414 20.60 44.64 6.46
CA LYS A 414 19.24 45.20 6.33
C LYS A 414 19.21 46.56 5.62
N LEU A 415 20.07 47.50 6.02
CA LEU A 415 20.08 48.85 5.45
C LEU A 415 20.43 48.85 3.95
N LEU A 416 21.41 48.04 3.55
CA LEU A 416 21.80 47.89 2.15
C LEU A 416 20.65 47.28 1.33
N LEU A 417 20.00 46.24 1.86
CA LEU A 417 18.88 45.57 1.21
C LEU A 417 17.66 46.52 1.05
N MET A 418 17.37 47.34 2.06
CA MET A 418 16.31 48.36 1.99
C MET A 418 16.58 49.41 0.91
N GLN A 419 17.80 49.96 0.86
CA GLN A 419 18.19 50.93 -0.17
C GLN A 419 18.04 50.35 -1.58
N ARG A 420 18.40 49.07 -1.75
CA ARG A 420 18.25 48.40 -3.05
C ARG A 420 16.79 48.20 -3.43
N LEU A 421 15.92 47.84 -2.50
CA LEU A 421 14.48 47.73 -2.75
C LEU A 421 13.88 49.08 -3.19
N GLU A 422 14.27 50.19 -2.55
CA GLU A 422 13.82 51.54 -2.92
C GLU A 422 14.21 51.91 -4.36
N GLN A 423 15.42 51.54 -4.81
CA GLN A 423 15.85 51.73 -6.19
C GLN A 423 14.95 50.98 -7.18
N GLU A 424 14.63 49.71 -6.89
CA GLU A 424 13.77 48.91 -7.78
C GLU A 424 12.32 49.42 -7.77
N ARG A 425 11.81 49.91 -6.63
CA ARG A 425 10.49 50.58 -6.56
C ARG A 425 10.44 51.86 -7.38
N ALA A 426 11.47 52.70 -7.28
CA ALA A 426 11.59 53.92 -8.07
C ALA A 426 11.65 53.61 -9.58
N ALA A 427 12.42 52.58 -9.97
CA ALA A 427 12.49 52.11 -11.35
C ALA A 427 11.14 51.56 -11.85
N ALA A 428 10.41 50.81 -11.03
CA ALA A 428 9.08 50.31 -11.38
C ALA A 428 8.05 51.44 -11.58
N GLY A 429 8.11 52.48 -10.73
CA GLY A 429 7.27 53.67 -10.85
C GLY A 429 7.56 54.50 -12.11
N GLY A 430 8.84 54.63 -12.49
CA GLY A 430 9.26 55.37 -13.68
C GLY A 430 8.82 54.78 -15.02
N VAL A 431 8.57 53.47 -15.09
CA VAL A 431 8.16 52.77 -16.33
C VAL A 431 6.71 53.06 -16.72
N THR A 432 5.82 53.39 -15.76
CA THR A 432 4.43 53.77 -16.08
C THR A 432 4.27 55.20 -16.62
N ALA A 433 5.26 56.07 -16.42
CA ALA A 433 5.26 57.44 -16.97
C ALA A 433 5.77 57.51 -18.43
N ALA A 434 6.24 56.41 -19.00
CA ALA A 434 6.75 56.32 -20.37
C ALA A 434 5.83 55.49 -21.28
N VAL A 435 4.52 55.76 -21.27
CA VAL A 435 3.69 55.45 -22.44
C VAL A 435 4.12 56.43 -23.53
N ARG A 436 4.96 55.95 -24.45
CA ARG A 436 5.33 56.68 -25.67
C ARG A 436 4.04 57.07 -26.42
N PRO A 437 3.79 58.36 -26.69
CA PRO A 437 2.80 58.73 -27.69
C PRO A 437 3.29 58.28 -29.07
N GLY A 438 2.33 57.96 -29.93
CA GLY A 438 2.49 57.16 -31.13
C GLY A 438 3.63 57.57 -32.07
N ILE A 439 4.22 56.55 -32.70
CA ILE A 439 4.82 56.71 -34.02
C ILE A 439 3.76 56.23 -35.01
N THR A 440 3.01 57.20 -35.51
CA THR A 440 2.35 57.15 -36.82
C THR A 440 3.41 57.04 -37.92
N GLY A 441 3.31 55.96 -38.71
CA GLY A 441 3.56 55.88 -40.16
C GLY A 441 4.90 56.33 -40.76
N CYS A 442 5.56 55.42 -41.50
CA CYS A 442 5.64 55.50 -42.97
C CYS A 442 6.38 54.28 -43.59
N ALA A 443 5.79 53.80 -44.69
CA ALA A 443 6.23 52.81 -45.70
C ALA A 443 6.36 51.33 -45.27
#